data_AF-A0A940KPV7-F1
#
_entry.id   AF-A0A940KPV7-F1
#
_cell.length_a   1.000
_cell.length_b   1.000
_cell.length_c   1.000
_cell.angle_alpha   90.00
_cell.angle_beta   90.00
_cell.angle_gamma   90.00
#
_symmetry.space_group_name_H-M   'P 1'
#
loop_
_entity.id
_entity.type
_entity.pdbx_description
1 polymer ?
#
loop_
_entity_poly.entity_id
_entity_poly.type
_entity_poly.pdbx_seq_one_letter_code
_entity_poly.pdbx_strand_id
1 'polypeptide(L)'
;AEIVPNPLGLPEQLNTIFATSANLFFPVLVIFGFCTRLASLPVLAVTMTGYFVLHWNDPLPEKDMPFMYSLAFLLILVLGPGKYSIDYLVNKKLYNKQP
;
A
#
# COMPACT_ATOMS: atom_id res chain seq x y z
N ALA A 1 -14.72 -2.43 -15.82
CA ALA A 1 -14.08 -1.54 -14.84
C ALA A 1 -14.50 -2.02 -13.46
N GLU A 2 -13.56 -2.19 -12.53
CA GLU A 2 -13.86 -2.54 -11.15
C GLU A 2 -14.62 -1.37 -10.51
N ILE A 3 -15.83 -1.60 -10.01
CA ILE A 3 -16.60 -0.57 -9.32
C ILE A 3 -16.03 -0.49 -7.90
N VAL A 4 -15.14 0.47 -7.69
CA VAL A 4 -14.57 0.71 -6.37
C VAL A 4 -15.61 1.44 -5.51
N PRO A 5 -15.97 0.92 -4.34
CA PRO A 5 -16.81 1.62 -3.38
C PRO A 5 -16.23 3.00 -3.08
N ASN A 6 -17.09 4.01 -2.94
CA ASN A 6 -16.67 5.38 -2.59
C ASN A 6 -17.16 5.75 -1.18
N PRO A 7 -16.56 5.16 -0.12
CA PRO A 7 -16.97 5.45 1.25
C PRO A 7 -16.70 6.89 1.68
N LEU A 8 -15.75 7.58 1.02
CA LEU A 8 -15.30 8.92 1.41
C LEU A 8 -16.03 10.05 0.66
N GLY A 9 -16.96 9.72 -0.24
CA GLY A 9 -17.73 10.71 -1.00
C GLY A 9 -16.87 11.59 -1.92
N LEU A 10 -15.71 11.08 -2.36
CA LEU A 10 -14.82 11.81 -3.27
C LEU A 10 -15.42 11.90 -4.69
N PRO A 11 -14.95 12.83 -5.54
CA PRO A 11 -15.30 12.80 -6.96
C PRO A 11 -14.97 11.43 -7.57
N GLU A 12 -15.91 10.86 -8.33
CA GLU A 12 -15.84 9.47 -8.82
C GLU A 12 -14.53 9.18 -9.56
N GLN A 13 -14.10 10.08 -10.45
CA GLN A 13 -12.85 9.97 -11.18
C GLN A 13 -11.62 9.91 -10.25
N LEU A 14 -11.59 10.72 -9.19
CA LEU A 14 -10.49 10.73 -8.23
C LEU A 14 -10.47 9.45 -7.39
N ASN A 15 -11.64 8.96 -6.96
CA ASN A 15 -11.74 7.71 -6.21
C ASN A 15 -11.22 6.52 -7.02
N THR A 16 -11.65 6.40 -8.28
CA THR A 16 -11.20 5.31 -9.15
C THR A 16 -9.70 5.37 -9.42
N ILE A 17 -9.16 6.54 -9.77
CA ILE A 17 -7.72 6.69 -10.02
C ILE A 17 -6.92 6.34 -8.76
N PHE A 18 -7.31 6.88 -7.60
CA PHE A 18 -6.62 6.64 -6.35
C PHE A 18 -6.65 5.16 -5.96
N ALA A 19 -7.83 4.55 -5.95
CA ALA A 19 -7.99 3.14 -5.58
C ALA A 19 -7.28 2.18 -6.55
N THR A 20 -7.38 2.41 -7.87
CA THR A 20 -6.66 1.60 -8.86
C THR A 20 -5.15 1.75 -8.72
N SER A 21 -4.65 2.97 -8.51
CA SER A 21 -3.21 3.19 -8.29
C SER A 21 -2.73 2.49 -7.01
N ALA A 22 -3.50 2.58 -5.92
CA ALA A 22 -3.23 1.92 -4.64
C ALA A 22 -3.24 0.39 -4.73
N ASN A 23 -4.11 -0.20 -5.55
CA ASN A 23 -4.18 -1.66 -5.68
C ASN A 23 -3.23 -2.25 -6.73
N LEU A 24 -2.82 -1.48 -7.74
CA LEU A 24 -2.04 -2.03 -8.85
C LEU A 24 -0.65 -1.40 -8.97
N PHE A 25 -0.57 -0.07 -9.00
CA PHE A 25 0.68 0.62 -9.27
C PHE A 25 1.64 0.58 -8.06
N PHE A 26 1.14 0.92 -6.88
CA PHE A 26 1.94 0.97 -5.65
C PHE A 26 2.43 -0.42 -5.17
N PRO A 27 1.65 -1.51 -5.23
CA PRO A 27 2.14 -2.84 -4.87
C PRO A 27 3.26 -3.31 -5.80
N VAL A 28 3.19 -2.98 -7.10
CA VAL A 28 4.28 -3.27 -8.04
C VAL A 28 5.56 -2.55 -7.64
N LEU A 29 5.49 -1.27 -7.25
CA LEU A 29 6.63 -0.53 -6.72
C LEU A 29 7.21 -1.17 -5.45
N VAL A 30 6.34 -1.64 -4.54
CA VAL A 30 6.73 -2.35 -3.33
C VAL A 30 7.45 -3.66 -3.65
N ILE A 31 6.98 -4.43 -4.64
CA ILE A 31 7.61 -5.68 -5.11
C ILE A 31 9.02 -5.42 -5.63
N PHE A 32 9.20 -4.40 -6.47
CA PHE A 32 10.52 -4.01 -6.96
C PHE A 32 11.42 -3.39 -5.88
N GLY A 33 10.85 -3.02 -4.74
CA GLY A 33 11.61 -2.43 -3.66
C GLY A 33 12.03 -0.99 -3.93
N PHE A 34 11.25 -0.23 -4.72
CA PHE A 34 11.50 1.17 -5.01
C PHE A 34 10.59 2.08 -4.16
N CYS A 35 11.18 2.93 -3.33
CA CYS A 35 10.49 3.79 -2.36
C CYS A 35 9.43 3.06 -1.55
N THR A 36 9.73 1.84 -1.07
CA THR A 36 8.77 0.92 -0.43
C THR A 36 7.94 1.55 0.69
N ARG A 37 8.54 2.43 1.49
CA ARG A 37 7.84 3.16 2.58
C ARG A 37 6.82 4.17 2.06
N LEU A 38 7.15 4.91 1.02
CA LEU A 38 6.22 5.87 0.41
C LEU A 38 5.15 5.16 -0.40
N ALA A 39 5.52 4.07 -1.08
CA ALA A 39 4.58 3.28 -1.86
C ALA A 39 3.59 2.49 -0.98
N SER A 40 3.98 2.06 0.23
CA SER A 40 3.06 1.33 1.12
C SER A 40 2.01 2.22 1.80
N LEU A 41 2.25 3.53 1.97
CA LEU A 41 1.31 4.49 2.55
C LEU A 41 -0.06 4.53 1.82
N PRO A 42 -0.14 4.76 0.50
CA PRO A 42 -1.41 4.82 -0.20
C PRO A 42 -2.14 3.48 -0.18
N VAL A 43 -1.42 2.35 -0.27
CA VAL A 43 -2.04 1.01 -0.18
C VAL A 43 -2.66 0.81 1.19
N LEU A 44 -1.92 1.13 2.25
CA LEU A 44 -2.39 1.03 3.63
C LEU A 44 -3.60 1.91 3.88
N ALA A 45 -3.62 3.13 3.34
CA ALA A 45 -4.76 4.03 3.48
C ALA A 45 -6.05 3.42 2.87
N VAL A 46 -5.95 2.80 1.69
CA VAL A 46 -7.11 2.15 1.05
C VAL A 46 -7.57 0.91 1.80
N THR A 47 -6.65 0.02 2.20
CA THR A 47 -7.03 -1.21 2.93
C THR A 47 -7.60 -0.89 4.31
N MET A 48 -7.05 0.11 4.99
CA MET A 48 -7.50 0.56 6.29
C MET A 48 -8.87 1.26 6.19
N THR A 49 -9.11 2.06 5.14
CA THR A 49 -10.44 2.61 4.86
C THR A 49 -11.45 1.49 4.57
N GLY A 50 -11.05 0.46 3.81
CA GLY A 50 -11.89 -0.72 3.57
C GLY A 50 -12.30 -1.43 4.85
N TYR A 51 -11.35 -1.65 5.77
CA TYR A 51 -11.63 -2.28 7.07
C TYR A 51 -12.50 -1.41 8.00
N PHE A 52 -12.13 -0.14 8.18
CA PHE A 52 -12.79 0.75 9.16
C PHE A 52 -14.10 1.36 8.67
N VAL A 53 -14.26 1.60 7.37
CA VAL A 53 -15.41 2.33 6.83
C VAL A 53 -16.39 1.42 6.11
N LEU A 54 -15.89 0.45 5.32
CA LEU A 54 -16.76 -0.46 4.58
C LEU A 54 -17.21 -1.64 5.44
N HIS A 55 -16.26 -2.34 6.05
CA HIS A 55 -16.53 -3.61 6.72
C HIS A 55 -16.74 -3.48 8.24
N TRP A 56 -16.91 -2.26 8.78
CA TRP A 56 -17.04 -2.04 10.23
C TRP A 56 -18.13 -2.86 10.90
N ASN A 57 -19.24 -3.14 10.19
CA ASN A 57 -20.37 -3.89 10.74
C ASN A 57 -20.52 -5.31 10.15
N ASP A 58 -19.60 -5.71 9.26
CA ASP A 58 -19.69 -7.00 8.57
C ASP A 58 -19.20 -8.18 9.42
N PRO A 59 -19.65 -9.42 9.13
CA PRO A 59 -19.19 -10.61 9.82
C PRO A 59 -17.68 -10.82 9.66
N LEU A 60 -17.05 -11.40 10.70
CA LEU A 60 -15.61 -11.68 10.79
C LEU A 60 -14.95 -12.16 9.48
N PRO A 61 -15.48 -13.15 8.73
CA PRO A 61 -14.85 -13.64 7.51
C PRO A 61 -14.64 -12.57 6.42
N GLU A 62 -15.46 -11.52 6.34
CA GLU A 62 -15.26 -10.43 5.37
C GLU A 62 -14.31 -9.35 5.91
N LYS A 63 -14.25 -9.17 7.23
CA LYS A 63 -13.32 -8.24 7.90
C LYS A 63 -11.88 -8.69 7.92
N ASP A 64 -11.63 -10.00 7.96
CA ASP A 64 -10.30 -10.56 8.18
C ASP A 64 -9.34 -10.25 7.02
N MET A 65 -9.82 -10.31 5.78
CA MET A 65 -9.05 -10.00 4.57
C MET A 65 -8.43 -8.59 4.59
N PRO A 66 -9.20 -7.49 4.67
CA PRO A 66 -8.66 -6.14 4.68
C PRO A 66 -7.82 -5.84 5.92
N PHE A 67 -8.10 -6.50 7.05
CA PHE A 67 -7.26 -6.42 8.25
C PHE A 67 -5.87 -7.00 8.01
N MET A 68 -5.78 -8.21 7.45
CA MET A 68 -4.50 -8.86 7.15
C MET A 68 -3.67 -8.06 6.16
N TYR A 69 -4.28 -7.49 5.11
CA TYR A 69 -3.58 -6.59 4.19
C TYR A 69 -3.06 -5.34 4.89
N SER A 70 -3.89 -4.69 5.70
CA SER A 70 -3.48 -3.49 6.44
C SER A 70 -2.32 -3.79 7.39
N LEU A 71 -2.36 -4.92 8.09
CA LEU A 71 -1.29 -5.34 8.98
C LEU A 71 0.00 -5.64 8.20
N ALA A 72 -0.08 -6.35 7.08
CA ALA A 72 1.08 -6.66 6.25
C ALA A 72 1.76 -5.39 5.70
N PHE A 73 0.97 -4.45 5.15
CA PHE A 73 1.52 -3.17 4.66
C PHE A 73 2.05 -2.29 5.79
N LEU A 74 1.46 -2.37 7.00
CA LEU A 74 1.96 -1.67 8.18
C LEU A 74 3.33 -2.21 8.61
N LEU A 75 3.50 -3.53 8.59
CA LEU A 75 4.81 -4.15 8.83
C LEU A 75 5.83 -3.71 7.77
N ILE A 76 5.46 -3.70 6.48
CA ILE A 76 6.35 -3.21 5.40
C ILE A 76 6.73 -1.74 5.62
N LEU A 77 5.79 -0.91 6.06
CA LEU A 77 6.04 0.50 6.36
C LEU A 77 7.04 0.68 7.52
N VAL A 78 6.85 -0.08 8.60
CA VAL A 78 7.70 0.00 9.81
C VAL A 78 9.09 -0.61 9.54
N LEU A 79 9.16 -1.85 9.08
CA LEU A 79 10.40 -2.58 8.82
C LEU A 79 11.19 -1.98 7.65
N GLY A 80 10.49 -1.38 6.68
CA GLY A 80 11.07 -0.71 5.55
C GLY A 80 11.57 -1.64 4.42
N PRO A 81 12.35 -1.11 3.47
CA PRO A 81 12.86 -1.87 2.32
C PRO A 81 13.83 -2.95 2.78
N GLY A 82 13.60 -4.21 2.35
CA GLY A 82 14.51 -5.32 2.63
C GLY A 82 15.86 -5.22 1.91
N LYS A 83 16.80 -6.12 2.22
CA LYS A 83 18.17 -6.15 1.66
C LYS A 83 18.26 -6.35 0.13
N TYR A 84 17.16 -6.82 -0.48
CA TYR A 84 17.05 -7.02 -1.93
C TYR A 84 16.30 -5.90 -2.65
N SER A 85 15.94 -4.82 -1.94
CA SER A 85 15.26 -3.67 -2.54
C SER A 85 16.19 -2.86 -3.44
N ILE A 86 15.65 -2.26 -4.50
CA ILE A 86 16.37 -1.31 -5.35
C ILE A 86 16.88 -0.13 -4.49
N ASP A 87 16.10 0.32 -3.50
CA ASP A 87 16.52 1.34 -2.53
C ASP A 87 17.82 0.95 -1.80
N TYR A 88 17.91 -0.29 -1.31
CA TYR A 88 19.11 -0.77 -0.63
C TYR A 88 20.31 -0.87 -1.58
N LEU A 89 20.10 -1.32 -2.83
CA LEU A 89 21.15 -1.41 -3.84
C LEU A 89 21.68 -0.02 -4.24
N VAL A 90 20.80 0.97 -4.41
CA VAL A 90 21.17 2.35 -4.72
C VAL A 90 21.93 2.97 -3.55
N ASN A 91 21.43 2.82 -2.32
CA ASN A 91 22.10 3.37 -1.13
C ASN A 91 23.48 2.72 -0.90
N LYS A 92 23.59 1.40 -1.05
CA LYS A 92 24.87 0.69 -0.98
C LYS A 92 25.86 1.18 -2.04
N LYS A 93 25.41 1.41 -3.28
CA LYS A 93 26.26 1.88 -4.37
C LYS A 93 26.73 3.33 -4.16
N LEU A 94 25.89 4.18 -3.55
CA LEU A 94 26.27 5.54 -3.15
C LEU A 94 27.29 5.53 -2.00
N TYR A 95 27.08 4.68 -0.98
CA TYR A 95 28.02 4.53 0.13
C TYR A 95 29.39 4.00 -0.33
N ASN A 96 29.41 2.98 -1.20
CA ASN A 96 30.66 2.45 -1.76
C ASN A 96 31.39 3.41 -2.73
N LYS A 97 30.77 4.54 -3.09
CA LYS A 97 31.36 5.58 -3.96
C LYS A 97 31.96 6.74 -3.16
N GLN A 98 31.83 6.74 -1.83
CA GLN A 98 32.57 7.67 -0.99
C GLN A 98 34.04 7.19 -0.91
N PRO A 99 35.02 8.09 -1.15
CA PRO A 99 36.44 7.77 -1.17
C PRO A 99 36.99 7.34 0.20
#